data_AF-A0A9E3UUX1-F1
#
_entry.id   AF-A0A9E3UUX1-F1
#
_cell.length_a   1.000
_cell.length_b   1.000
_cell.length_c   1.000
_cell.angle_alpha   90.00
_cell.angle_beta   90.00
_cell.angle_gamma   90.00
#
_symmetry.space_group_name_H-M   'P 1'
#
loop_
_entity.id
_entity.type
_entity.pdbx_description
1 polymer ?
#
loop_
_entity_poly.entity_id
_entity_poly.type
_entity_poly.pdbx_seq_one_letter_code
_entity_poly.pdbx_strand_id
1 'polypeptide(L)' 'MKRGAVTSKTRRTVIALWLPDEILSALDAYVDQQDLDRSKVVRAAIKEKLGLAASPHLKEAA' A
#
# COMPACT_ATOMS: atom_id res chain seq x y z
N MET A 1 -8.08 -28.58 24.81
CA MET A 1 -7.47 -27.35 24.22
C MET A 1 -7.13 -27.62 22.75
N LYS A 2 -7.92 -27.12 21.79
CA LYS A 2 -7.62 -27.28 20.36
C LYS A 2 -6.51 -26.30 19.96
N ARG A 3 -5.25 -26.71 20.11
CA ARG A 3 -4.09 -26.08 19.46
C ARG A 3 -4.19 -26.39 17.96
N GLY A 4 -4.13 -25.38 17.09
CA GLY A 4 -3.98 -25.60 15.65
C GLY A 4 -5.05 -24.99 14.74
N ALA A 5 -5.88 -24.05 15.19
CA ALA A 5 -6.60 -23.19 14.25
C ALA A 5 -5.62 -22.17 13.68
N VAL A 6 -4.80 -22.59 12.71
CA VAL A 6 -4.15 -21.65 11.78
C VAL A 6 -5.31 -21.00 11.04
N THR A 7 -5.66 -19.79 11.43
CA THR A 7 -6.72 -19.03 10.80
C THR A 7 -6.42 -18.97 9.31
N SER A 8 -7.38 -19.49 8.54
CA SER A 8 -7.39 -19.57 7.09
C SER A 8 -6.76 -18.32 6.49
N LYS A 9 -5.70 -18.52 5.69
CA LYS A 9 -5.01 -17.48 4.92
C LYS A 9 -6.06 -16.57 4.28
N THR A 10 -6.17 -15.33 4.76
CA THR A 10 -6.94 -14.28 4.09
C THR A 10 -6.50 -14.27 2.64
N ARG A 11 -7.40 -14.62 1.72
CA ARG A 11 -7.08 -14.66 0.29
C ARG A 11 -6.60 -13.27 -0.09
N ARG A 12 -5.32 -13.12 -0.40
CA ARG A 12 -4.76 -11.87 -0.91
C ARG A 12 -5.37 -11.68 -2.28
N THR A 13 -6.38 -10.81 -2.38
CA THR A 13 -6.94 -10.43 -3.68
C THR A 13 -5.87 -9.66 -4.44
N VAL A 14 -5.45 -10.22 -5.57
CA VAL A 14 -4.61 -9.52 -6.53
C VAL A 14 -5.55 -8.74 -7.44
N ILE A 15 -5.25 -7.45 -7.63
CA ILE A 15 -6.02 -6.56 -8.50
C ILE A 15 -5.07 -6.03 -9.59
N ALA A 16 -5.60 -5.90 -10.80
CA ALA A 16 -4.95 -5.14 -11.87
C ALA A 16 -5.47 -3.70 -11.83
N LEU A 17 -4.57 -2.74 -12.03
CA LEU A 17 -4.88 -1.31 -12.05
C LEU A 17 -4.28 -0.71 -13.31
N TRP A 18 -5.03 0.14 -13.99
CA TRP A 18 -4.50 1.01 -15.04
C TRP A 18 -4.28 2.39 -14.45
N LEU A 19 -3.04 2.88 -14.54
CA LEU A 19 -2.64 4.21 -14.11
C LEU A 19 -2.20 5.00 -15.35
N PRO A 20 -2.47 6.31 -15.41
CA PRO A 20 -1.82 7.19 -16.38
C PRO A 20 -0.29 7.09 -16.27
N ASP A 21 0.41 7.16 -17.40
CA ASP A 21 1.86 6.96 -17.48
C ASP A 21 2.65 7.94 -16.59
N GLU A 22 2.17 9.18 -16.49
CA GLU A 22 2.75 10.23 -15.63
C GLU A 22 2.74 9.81 -14.15
N ILE A 23 1.63 9.23 -13.69
CA ILE A 23 1.47 8.77 -12.31
C ILE A 23 2.31 7.51 -12.07
N LEU A 24 2.34 6.59 -13.03
CA LEU A 24 3.16 5.38 -12.91
C LEU A 24 4.66 5.73 -12.84
N SER A 25 5.11 6.66 -13.66
CA SER A 25 6.51 7.11 -13.67
C SER A 25 6.91 7.77 -12.35
N ALA A 26 6.04 8.64 -11.81
CA ALA A 26 6.27 9.28 -10.51
C ALA A 26 6.27 8.27 -9.35
N LEU A 27 5.35 7.30 -9.39
CA LEU A 27 5.32 6.21 -8.41
C LEU A 27 6.61 5.38 -8.45
N ASP A 28 7.09 5.05 -9.64
CA ASP A 28 8.32 4.26 -9.80
C ASP A 28 9.55 4.98 -9.27
N ALA A 29 9.69 6.28 -9.58
CA ALA A 29 10.76 7.10 -9.05
C ALA A 29 10.72 7.18 -7.51
N TYR A 30 9.54 7.36 -6.93
CA TYR A 30 9.38 7.40 -5.47
C TYR A 30 9.72 6.06 -4.81
N VAL A 31 9.25 4.95 -5.39
CA VAL A 31 9.48 3.60 -4.88
C VAL A 31 10.97 3.24 -4.92
N ASP A 32 11.68 3.65 -5.97
CA ASP A 32 13.12 3.46 -6.12
C ASP A 32 13.92 4.27 -5.08
N GLN A 33 13.56 5.55 -4.89
CA GLN A 33 14.22 6.42 -3.90
C GLN A 33 14.07 5.94 -2.46
N GLN A 34 12.94 5.29 -2.14
CA GLN A 34 12.60 4.89 -0.78
C GLN A 34 12.86 3.40 -0.49
N ASP A 35 13.36 2.64 -1.48
CA ASP A 35 13.52 1.17 -1.41
C ASP A 35 12.23 0.46 -0.93
N LEU A 36 11.10 0.81 -1.56
CA LEU A 36 9.77 0.30 -1.22
C LEU A 36 9.22 -0.65 -2.28
N ASP A 37 8.05 -1.24 -1.99
CA ASP A 37 7.25 -1.93 -3.00
C ASP A 37 6.13 -1.00 -3.50
N ARG A 38 5.88 -0.95 -4.82
CA ARG A 38 4.73 -0.23 -5.40
C ARG A 38 3.42 -0.53 -4.68
N SER A 39 3.18 -1.82 -4.38
CA SER A 39 1.96 -2.27 -3.72
C SER A 39 1.80 -1.76 -2.28
N LYS A 40 2.90 -1.49 -1.57
CA LYS A 40 2.85 -0.88 -0.23
C LYS A 40 2.43 0.57 -0.32
N VAL A 41 3.01 1.33 -1.25
CA VAL A 41 2.70 2.74 -1.48
C VAL A 41 1.25 2.92 -1.90
N VAL A 42 0.79 2.16 -2.89
CA VAL A 42 -0.61 2.22 -3.37
C VAL A 42 -1.60 1.86 -2.26
N ARG A 43 -1.33 0.83 -1.45
CA ARG A 43 -2.20 0.48 -0.32
C ARG A 43 -2.22 1.56 0.75
N ALA A 44 -1.08 2.18 1.04
CA ALA A 44 -1.01 3.28 2.01
C ALA A 44 -1.87 4.47 1.52
N ALA A 45 -1.70 4.89 0.27
CA ALA A 45 -2.49 5.95 -0.34
C ALA A 45 -4.01 5.65 -0.34
N ILE A 46 -4.41 4.42 -0.67
CA ILE A 46 -5.82 4.01 -0.63
C ILE A 46 -6.35 4.05 0.81
N LYS A 47 -5.61 3.52 1.79
CA LYS A 47 -6.03 3.54 3.20
C LYS A 47 -6.18 4.96 3.71
N GLU A 48 -5.25 5.84 3.37
CA GLU A 48 -5.30 7.26 3.72
C GLU A 48 -6.53 7.94 3.08
N LYS A 49 -6.75 7.72 1.78
CA LYS A 49 -7.92 8.27 1.07
C LYS A 49 -9.26 7.80 1.67
N LEU A 50 -9.31 6.58 2.20
CA LEU A 50 -10.47 6.01 2.87
C LEU A 50 -10.56 6.37 4.36
N GLY A 51 -9.61 7.13 4.92
CA GLY A 51 -9.58 7.47 6.34
C GLY A 51 -9.29 6.27 7.26
N LEU A 52 -8.73 5.19 6.72
CA LEU A 52 -8.44 3.94 7.43
C LEU A 52 -7.03 3.91 8.02
N ALA A 53 -6.22 4.95 7.81
CA ALA A 53 -4.87 5.08 8.35
C ALA A 53 -4.68 6.45 9.04
N ALA A 54 -4.04 6.45 10.21
CA ALA A 54 -3.39 7.63 10.75
C ALA A 54 -1.98 7.67 10.15
N SER A 55 -1.70 8.55 9.18
CA SER A 55 -0.39 8.62 8.52
C SER A 55 0.63 9.41 9.37
N PRO A 56 1.72 8.78 9.88
CA PRO A 56 2.81 9.51 10.54
C PRO A 56 3.80 10.18 9.56
N HIS A 57 3.88 9.74 8.31
CA HIS A 57 4.91 10.14 7.32
C HIS A 57 4.59 11.41 6.50
N LEU A 58 3.43 12.02 6.70
CA LEU A 58 3.03 13.29 6.04
C LEU A 58 2.96 14.47 7.02
N LYS A 59 3.22 14.25 8.31
CA LYS A 59 3.18 15.31 9.33
C LYS A 59 4.36 16.28 9.27
N GLU A 60 5.42 15.96 8.52
CA GLU A 60 6.62 16.81 8.41
C GLU A 60 6.54 17.82 7.25
N ALA A 61 5.48 17.81 6.45
CA ALA A 61 5.32 18.70 5.30
C ALA A 61 4.26 19.81 5.49
N ALA A 62 3.80 20.04 6.72
CA ALA A 62 2.83 21.09 7.06
C ALA A 62 3.43 22.15 7.99
#